data_AF-A0A2D8C7H8-F1
#
_entry.id   AF-A0A2D8C7H8-F1
#
_cell.length_a   1.000
_cell.length_b   1.000
_cell.length_c   1.000
_cell.angle_alpha   90.00
_cell.angle_beta   90.00
_cell.angle_gamma   90.00
#
_symmetry.space_group_name_H-M   'P 1'
#
loop_
_entity.id
_entity.type
_entity.pdbx_description
1 polymer ?
#
loop_
_entity_poly.entity_id
_entity_poly.type
_entity_poly.pdbx_seq_one_letter_code
_entity_poly.pdbx_strand_id
1 'polypeptide(L)'
;MMIIYLDTCSILNLLQANYSDEFLVYLEKEFDNVFIAPIVLEELEKNKYVNIIEDESREILDEILDSRVSRYVDKLDVKDANGFTLRKNLGKYKPNGESHSVSHSLNFSRFGGDDISDFLLNTHILTDDHPAKEDFNYFSSLNLLGKFLDSIDIVTFFWLKGYISRNQVLKYCDSIKQLYFKDVSLLIQELKILNSSFSGRFNSSERLFLVNLIDKLNSINEGISDFLIEIRKHNNFKKIKSRKIDTLMENIIGFSVGPKINYINSRMKDLEKVWLLEE
;
A
#
# COMPACT_ATOMS: atom_id res chain seq x y z
N MET A 1 1.20 25.75 9.43
CA MET A 1 0.11 25.05 8.73
C MET A 1 0.67 23.73 8.23
N MET A 2 0.01 22.60 8.42
CA MET A 2 0.44 21.28 7.96
C MET A 2 -0.51 20.78 6.86
N ILE A 3 0.05 20.41 5.70
CA ILE A 3 -0.70 19.88 4.56
C ILE A 3 -0.22 18.46 4.29
N ILE A 4 -1.14 17.58 3.87
CA ILE A 4 -0.78 16.24 3.42
C ILE A 4 -1.47 15.89 2.11
N TYR A 5 -0.70 15.36 1.17
CA TYR A 5 -1.21 14.73 -0.04
C TYR A 5 -1.16 13.21 0.09
N LEU A 6 -2.27 12.55 -0.22
CA LEU A 6 -2.40 11.10 -0.11
C LEU A 6 -2.37 10.46 -1.50
N ASP A 7 -1.65 9.34 -1.62
CA ASP A 7 -1.70 8.49 -2.82
C ASP A 7 -2.77 7.38 -2.71
N THR A 8 -2.96 6.66 -3.81
CA THR A 8 -3.94 5.59 -3.92
C THR A 8 -3.69 4.47 -2.91
N CYS A 9 -2.45 3.99 -2.82
CA CYS A 9 -2.09 2.86 -1.96
C CYS A 9 -2.34 3.16 -0.47
N SER A 10 -2.01 4.37 -0.02
CA SER A 10 -2.13 4.76 1.38
C SER A 10 -3.58 4.94 1.81
N ILE A 11 -4.41 5.53 0.95
CA ILE A 11 -5.85 5.65 1.23
C ILE A 11 -6.47 4.25 1.33
N LEU A 12 -6.16 3.35 0.40
CA LEU A 12 -6.68 1.98 0.46
C LEU A 12 -6.22 1.24 1.71
N ASN A 13 -4.96 1.38 2.11
CA ASN A 13 -4.45 0.78 3.34
C ASN A 13 -5.19 1.32 4.58
N LEU A 14 -5.32 2.64 4.70
CA LEU A 14 -6.02 3.27 5.83
C LEU A 14 -7.49 2.84 5.92
N LEU A 15 -8.17 2.67 4.78
CA LEU A 15 -9.58 2.26 4.74
C LEU A 15 -9.79 0.76 4.92
N GLN A 16 -9.00 -0.07 4.22
CA GLN A 16 -9.22 -1.52 4.18
C GLN A 16 -8.66 -2.26 5.40
N ALA A 17 -7.84 -1.62 6.24
CA ALA A 17 -7.33 -2.25 7.45
C ALA A 17 -8.43 -2.60 8.46
N ASN A 18 -9.49 -1.79 8.51
CA ASN A 18 -10.63 -1.96 9.43
C ASN A 18 -11.99 -1.64 8.80
N TYR A 19 -12.04 -1.37 7.49
CA TYR A 19 -13.25 -0.97 6.75
C TYR A 19 -13.97 0.22 7.41
N SER A 20 -13.23 1.28 7.71
CA SER A 20 -13.71 2.46 8.42
C SER A 20 -12.99 3.73 7.96
N ASP A 21 -13.63 4.89 8.14
CA ASP A 21 -13.05 6.21 7.88
C ASP A 21 -12.33 6.82 9.11
N GLU A 22 -12.23 6.08 10.22
CA GLU A 22 -11.68 6.55 11.49
C GLU A 22 -10.30 7.22 11.34
N PHE A 23 -9.39 6.61 10.58
CA PHE A 23 -8.06 7.20 10.35
C PHE A 23 -8.10 8.44 9.46
N LEU A 24 -9.06 8.55 8.53
CA LEU A 24 -9.25 9.77 7.76
C LEU A 24 -9.78 10.91 8.63
N VAL A 25 -10.67 10.60 9.58
CA VAL A 25 -11.14 11.58 10.58
C VAL A 25 -9.98 12.10 11.43
N TYR A 26 -9.04 11.24 11.81
CA TYR A 26 -7.87 11.68 12.55
C TYR A 26 -6.88 12.49 11.69
N LEU A 27 -6.77 12.19 10.39
CA LEU A 27 -5.99 13.04 9.47
C LEU A 27 -6.54 14.46 9.41
N GLU A 28 -7.86 14.62 9.25
CA GLU A 28 -8.52 15.94 9.22
C GLU A 28 -8.35 16.74 10.52
N LYS A 29 -8.11 16.07 11.66
CA LYS A 29 -7.86 16.75 12.94
C LYS A 29 -6.42 17.27 13.06
N GLU A 30 -5.47 16.60 12.42
CA GLU A 30 -4.04 16.86 12.60
C GLU A 30 -3.43 17.69 11.48
N PHE A 31 -4.02 17.63 10.28
CA PHE A 31 -3.58 18.39 9.13
C PHE A 31 -4.60 19.46 8.81
N ASP A 32 -4.14 20.70 8.62
CA ASP A 32 -5.00 21.81 8.23
C ASP A 32 -5.67 21.55 6.87
N ASN A 33 -4.96 20.84 5.99
CA ASN A 33 -5.49 20.43 4.69
C ASN A 33 -5.06 19.00 4.34
N VAL A 34 -6.03 18.22 3.87
CA VAL A 34 -5.84 16.87 3.34
C VAL A 34 -6.26 16.89 1.87
N PHE A 35 -5.35 16.52 0.99
CA PHE A 35 -5.56 16.56 -0.46
C PHE A 35 -5.25 15.23 -1.14
N ILE A 36 -5.88 15.03 -2.29
CA ILE A 36 -5.54 13.98 -3.26
C ILE A 36 -5.46 14.58 -4.66
N ALA A 37 -4.54 14.10 -5.48
CA ALA A 37 -4.53 14.46 -6.89
C ALA A 37 -5.76 13.84 -7.60
N PRO A 38 -6.35 14.48 -8.64
CA PRO A 38 -7.53 13.95 -9.32
C PRO A 38 -7.37 12.51 -9.83
N ILE A 39 -6.17 12.16 -10.34
CA ILE A 39 -5.88 10.79 -10.82
C ILE A 39 -5.93 9.74 -9.70
N VAL A 40 -5.65 10.14 -8.45
CA VAL A 40 -5.75 9.24 -7.29
C VAL A 40 -7.19 8.79 -7.11
N LEU A 41 -8.17 9.69 -7.26
CA LEU A 41 -9.59 9.30 -7.18
C LEU A 41 -9.96 8.30 -8.29
N GLU A 42 -9.49 8.52 -9.52
CA GLU A 42 -9.73 7.59 -10.62
C GLU A 42 -9.09 6.20 -10.39
N GLU A 43 -7.92 6.17 -9.76
CA GLU A 43 -7.24 4.92 -9.41
C GLU A 43 -7.91 4.22 -8.22
N LEU A 44 -8.41 4.97 -7.23
CA LEU A 44 -9.18 4.41 -6.12
C LEU A 44 -10.42 3.70 -6.63
N GLU A 45 -11.18 4.33 -7.53
CA GLU A 45 -12.37 3.72 -8.14
C GLU A 45 -12.07 2.41 -8.86
N LYS A 46 -10.89 2.30 -9.49
CA LYS A 46 -10.45 1.06 -10.17
C LYS A 46 -9.98 -0.02 -9.20
N ASN A 47 -9.39 0.36 -8.05
CA ASN A 47 -8.66 -0.55 -7.18
C ASN A 47 -9.36 -0.84 -5.83
N LYS A 48 -10.44 -0.15 -5.49
CA LYS A 48 -11.11 -0.22 -4.18
C LYS A 48 -11.53 -1.62 -3.73
N TYR A 49 -11.80 -2.54 -4.67
CA TYR A 49 -12.21 -3.92 -4.33
C TYR A 49 -11.11 -4.97 -4.52
N VAL A 50 -9.88 -4.58 -4.87
CA VAL A 50 -8.78 -5.54 -5.14
C VAL A 50 -8.60 -6.48 -3.96
N ASN A 51 -8.68 -5.97 -2.73
CA ASN A 51 -8.53 -6.77 -1.52
C ASN A 51 -9.84 -7.21 -0.86
N ILE A 52 -11.01 -6.88 -1.42
CA ILE A 52 -12.31 -7.17 -0.78
C ILE A 52 -12.96 -8.42 -1.37
N ILE A 53 -13.45 -9.30 -0.48
CA ILE A 53 -14.21 -10.50 -0.84
C ILE A 53 -15.70 -10.32 -0.53
N GLU A 54 -16.03 -9.67 0.59
CA GLU A 54 -17.39 -9.54 1.13
C GLU A 54 -18.13 -8.31 0.56
N ASP A 55 -19.43 -8.45 0.25
CA ASP A 55 -20.21 -7.37 -0.36
C ASP A 55 -20.51 -6.21 0.61
N GLU A 56 -20.74 -6.49 1.90
CA GLU A 56 -20.95 -5.44 2.93
C GLU A 56 -19.75 -4.48 3.03
N SER A 57 -18.52 -5.03 2.95
CA SER A 57 -17.29 -4.23 2.93
C SER A 57 -17.19 -3.33 1.69
N ARG A 58 -17.83 -3.71 0.57
CA ARG A 58 -17.83 -2.91 -0.67
C ARG A 58 -18.72 -1.69 -0.52
N GLU A 59 -19.92 -1.88 0.03
CA GLU A 59 -20.88 -0.79 0.26
C GLU A 59 -20.29 0.27 1.19
N ILE A 60 -19.62 -0.15 2.27
CA ILE A 60 -18.96 0.76 3.21
C ILE A 60 -17.86 1.57 2.49
N LEU A 61 -17.03 0.93 1.66
CA LEU A 61 -15.99 1.64 0.92
C LEU A 61 -16.56 2.64 -0.08
N ASP A 62 -17.63 2.29 -0.79
CA ASP A 62 -18.29 3.21 -1.73
C ASP A 62 -18.81 4.45 -1.01
N GLU A 63 -19.49 4.25 0.11
CA GLU A 63 -19.99 5.35 0.92
C GLU A 63 -18.86 6.26 1.39
N ILE A 64 -17.75 5.71 1.88
CA ILE A 64 -16.61 6.52 2.36
C ILE A 64 -15.93 7.28 1.20
N LEU A 65 -15.73 6.62 0.05
CA LEU A 65 -15.08 7.23 -1.10
C LEU A 65 -15.91 8.38 -1.66
N ASP A 66 -17.21 8.15 -1.86
CA ASP A 66 -18.13 9.16 -2.39
C ASP A 66 -18.37 10.30 -1.41
N SER A 67 -18.62 9.96 -0.13
CA SER A 67 -19.03 10.97 0.84
C SER A 67 -17.86 11.78 1.38
N ARG A 68 -16.66 11.20 1.52
CA ARG A 68 -15.52 11.83 2.20
C ARG A 68 -14.33 12.04 1.28
N VAL A 69 -13.77 10.97 0.69
CA VAL A 69 -12.51 11.06 -0.06
C VAL A 69 -12.62 11.97 -1.28
N SER A 70 -13.79 11.99 -1.93
CA SER A 70 -14.09 12.92 -3.03
C SER A 70 -13.90 14.40 -2.66
N ARG A 71 -14.04 14.77 -1.37
CA ARG A 71 -13.85 16.14 -0.88
C ARG A 71 -12.39 16.55 -0.83
N TYR A 72 -11.47 15.59 -0.78
CA TYR A 72 -10.03 15.86 -0.76
C TYR A 72 -9.46 16.17 -2.14
N VAL A 73 -10.24 16.01 -3.21
CA VAL A 73 -9.73 16.24 -4.58
C VAL A 73 -9.25 17.67 -4.73
N ASP A 74 -7.95 17.80 -4.95
CA ASP A 74 -7.32 19.07 -5.21
C ASP A 74 -7.73 19.58 -6.60
N LYS A 75 -8.36 20.76 -6.60
CA LYS A 75 -8.88 21.40 -7.82
C LYS A 75 -7.88 22.36 -8.46
N LEU A 76 -6.67 22.48 -7.92
CA LEU A 76 -5.63 23.30 -8.50
C LEU A 76 -5.19 22.76 -9.87
N ASP A 77 -5.08 23.65 -10.86
CA ASP A 77 -4.49 23.29 -12.16
C ASP A 77 -2.98 23.11 -12.00
N VAL A 78 -2.52 21.88 -12.27
CA VAL A 78 -1.13 21.44 -12.08
C VAL A 78 -0.40 21.16 -13.39
N LYS A 79 -0.91 21.62 -14.54
CA LYS A 79 -0.24 21.38 -15.83
C LYS A 79 1.24 21.79 -15.81
N ASP A 80 1.58 22.89 -15.13
CA ASP A 80 2.96 23.36 -14.99
C ASP A 80 3.78 22.55 -13.96
N ALA A 81 3.13 21.97 -12.95
CA ALA A 81 3.78 21.21 -11.89
C ALA A 81 4.20 19.81 -12.34
N ASN A 82 3.36 19.10 -13.08
CA ASN A 82 3.72 17.79 -13.66
C ASN A 82 4.94 17.94 -14.57
N GLY A 83 4.99 19.02 -15.36
CA GLY A 83 6.13 19.34 -16.21
C GLY A 83 7.41 19.62 -15.40
N PHE A 84 7.31 20.29 -14.26
CA PHE A 84 8.47 20.50 -13.37
C PHE A 84 8.98 19.18 -12.77
N THR A 85 8.08 18.37 -12.21
CA THR A 85 8.43 17.06 -11.63
C THR A 85 9.07 16.15 -12.67
N LEU A 86 8.49 16.08 -13.87
CA LEU A 86 9.02 15.31 -14.99
C LEU A 86 10.43 15.75 -15.39
N ARG A 87 10.66 17.07 -15.50
CA ARG A 87 11.99 17.62 -15.88
C ARG A 87 13.05 17.37 -14.81
N LYS A 88 12.68 17.44 -13.54
CA LYS A 88 13.62 17.27 -12.41
C LYS A 88 13.80 15.81 -12.01
N ASN A 89 12.89 14.92 -12.40
CA ASN A 89 12.93 13.49 -12.12
C ASN A 89 12.78 12.61 -13.37
N LEU A 90 13.60 12.90 -14.39
CA LEU A 90 13.60 12.18 -15.67
C LEU A 90 13.79 10.67 -15.46
N GLY A 91 12.90 9.86 -16.04
CA GLY A 91 12.95 8.41 -15.99
C GLY A 91 12.28 7.77 -14.75
N LYS A 92 11.93 8.56 -13.73
CA LYS A 92 11.25 8.08 -12.51
C LYS A 92 9.78 8.47 -12.46
N TYR A 93 9.42 9.62 -13.05
CA TYR A 93 8.02 10.04 -13.16
C TYR A 93 7.19 9.04 -13.98
N LYS A 94 6.05 8.60 -13.44
CA LYS A 94 5.04 7.79 -14.12
C LYS A 94 3.68 8.52 -14.04
N PRO A 95 2.78 8.36 -15.01
CA PRO A 95 1.46 8.99 -14.96
C PRO A 95 0.53 8.18 -14.02
N ASN A 96 0.85 8.15 -12.73
CA ASN A 96 0.13 7.43 -11.67
C ASN A 96 -0.14 8.33 -10.45
N GLY A 97 -0.97 7.82 -9.52
CA GLY A 97 -1.34 8.47 -8.27
C GLY A 97 -0.17 9.04 -7.48
N GLU A 98 0.93 8.29 -7.37
CA GLU A 98 2.11 8.69 -6.59
C GLU A 98 2.81 9.92 -7.21
N SER A 99 3.13 9.86 -8.51
CA SER A 99 3.87 10.94 -9.16
C SER A 99 3.04 12.22 -9.27
N HIS A 100 1.72 12.08 -9.45
CA HIS A 100 0.80 13.20 -9.44
C HIS A 100 0.65 13.79 -8.03
N SER A 101 0.54 12.96 -6.98
CA SER A 101 0.51 13.46 -5.59
C SER A 101 1.77 14.25 -5.26
N VAL A 102 2.95 13.78 -5.70
CA VAL A 102 4.21 14.53 -5.57
C VAL A 102 4.16 15.86 -6.33
N SER A 103 3.66 15.86 -7.56
CA SER A 103 3.60 17.05 -8.41
C SER A 103 2.65 18.10 -7.84
N HIS A 104 1.48 17.70 -7.38
CA HIS A 104 0.54 18.57 -6.69
C HIS A 104 1.15 19.13 -5.41
N SER A 105 1.76 18.28 -4.59
CA SER A 105 2.45 18.70 -3.36
C SER A 105 3.52 19.75 -3.63
N LEU A 106 4.33 19.57 -4.69
CA LEU A 106 5.36 20.53 -5.07
C LEU A 106 4.77 21.86 -5.55
N ASN A 107 3.65 21.80 -6.26
CA ASN A 107 2.97 23.00 -6.69
C ASN A 107 2.46 23.79 -5.48
N PHE A 108 1.76 23.10 -4.59
CA PHE A 108 1.19 23.69 -3.38
C PHE A 108 2.27 24.24 -2.45
N SER A 109 3.34 23.49 -2.23
CA SER A 109 4.48 23.92 -1.41
C SER A 109 5.13 25.22 -1.93
N ARG A 110 5.07 25.46 -3.25
CA ARG A 110 5.72 26.61 -3.89
C ARG A 110 4.79 27.79 -4.14
N PHE A 111 3.50 27.53 -4.33
CA PHE A 111 2.53 28.50 -4.85
C PHE A 111 1.17 28.44 -4.14
N GLY A 112 1.05 27.68 -3.04
CA GLY A 112 -0.19 27.48 -2.30
C GLY A 112 -0.67 28.69 -1.49
N GLY A 113 0.15 29.73 -1.38
CA GLY A 113 -0.22 31.00 -0.77
C GLY A 113 0.75 32.13 -1.10
N ASP A 114 0.53 33.27 -0.46
CA ASP A 114 1.24 34.52 -0.76
C ASP A 114 2.71 34.51 -0.31
N ASP A 115 3.02 33.79 0.78
CA ASP A 115 4.38 33.57 1.27
C ASP A 115 4.80 32.11 1.10
N ILE A 116 5.85 31.88 0.31
CA ILE A 116 6.40 30.55 0.05
C ILE A 116 6.88 29.86 1.33
N SER A 117 7.36 30.63 2.32
CA SER A 117 7.93 30.10 3.55
C SER A 117 6.90 29.41 4.44
N ASP A 118 5.61 29.73 4.27
CA ASP A 118 4.51 29.13 5.05
C ASP A 118 4.25 27.67 4.66
N PHE A 119 4.64 27.26 3.44
CA PHE A 119 4.28 25.96 2.85
C PHE A 119 5.47 25.03 2.62
N LEU A 120 6.68 25.60 2.47
CA LEU A 120 7.93 24.83 2.41
C LEU A 120 8.06 23.97 3.69
N LEU A 121 8.51 22.72 3.51
CA LEU A 121 8.65 21.70 4.57
C LEU A 121 7.35 21.28 5.30
N ASN A 122 6.26 22.01 5.10
CA ASN A 122 4.96 21.80 5.72
C ASN A 122 4.00 20.99 4.85
N THR A 123 4.35 20.77 3.58
CA THR A 123 3.59 19.94 2.65
C THR A 123 4.16 18.51 2.62
N HIS A 124 3.45 17.58 3.24
CA HIS A 124 3.82 16.18 3.39
C HIS A 124 3.17 15.30 2.32
N ILE A 125 3.75 14.13 2.09
CA ILE A 125 3.20 13.12 1.19
C ILE A 125 3.02 11.83 1.98
N LEU A 126 1.84 11.22 1.85
CA LEU A 126 1.57 9.87 2.35
C LEU A 126 1.65 8.87 1.20
N THR A 127 2.61 7.96 1.28
CA THR A 127 2.80 6.87 0.31
C THR A 127 3.30 5.60 1.00
N ASP A 128 2.56 4.50 0.82
CA ASP A 128 3.01 3.14 1.14
C ASP A 128 3.81 2.49 -0.01
N ASP A 129 4.06 3.21 -1.10
CA ASP A 129 4.90 2.74 -2.20
C ASP A 129 6.37 3.08 -1.94
N HIS A 130 7.14 2.11 -1.46
CA HIS A 130 8.55 2.29 -1.12
C HIS A 130 9.41 2.84 -2.28
N PRO A 131 9.26 2.38 -3.54
CA PRO A 131 9.93 3.00 -4.68
C PRO A 131 9.64 4.50 -4.83
N ALA A 132 8.42 4.96 -4.56
CA ALA A 132 8.09 6.39 -4.64
C ALA A 132 8.90 7.22 -3.64
N LYS A 133 9.11 6.71 -2.42
CA LYS A 133 10.00 7.35 -1.44
C LYS A 133 11.40 7.51 -2.04
N GLU A 134 12.01 6.46 -2.58
CA GLU A 134 13.35 6.53 -3.20
C GLU A 134 13.40 7.42 -4.45
N ASP A 135 12.34 7.40 -5.24
CA ASP A 135 12.27 8.13 -6.49
C ASP A 135 12.15 9.63 -6.30
N PHE A 136 11.41 10.07 -5.28
CA PHE A 136 11.08 11.48 -5.08
C PHE A 136 11.74 12.11 -3.83
N ASN A 137 12.51 11.36 -3.03
CA ASN A 137 13.13 11.87 -1.80
C ASN A 137 13.99 13.12 -2.01
N TYR A 138 14.57 13.30 -3.20
CA TYR A 138 15.41 14.46 -3.49
C TYR A 138 14.66 15.79 -3.34
N PHE A 139 13.34 15.81 -3.50
CA PHE A 139 12.54 17.02 -3.26
C PHE A 139 12.46 17.36 -1.76
N SER A 140 12.36 16.34 -0.91
CA SER A 140 12.42 16.51 0.55
C SER A 140 13.81 16.98 0.98
N SER A 141 14.89 16.43 0.38
CA SER A 141 16.27 16.86 0.70
C SER A 141 16.62 18.28 0.25
N LEU A 142 15.90 18.81 -0.75
CA LEU A 142 15.97 20.21 -1.17
C LEU A 142 15.05 21.13 -0.35
N ASN A 143 14.39 20.61 0.68
CA ASN A 143 13.41 21.32 1.50
C ASN A 143 12.20 21.86 0.72
N LEU A 144 11.95 21.31 -0.47
CA LEU A 144 10.80 21.68 -1.31
C LEU A 144 9.52 20.98 -0.86
N LEU A 145 9.64 19.88 -0.13
CA LEU A 145 8.56 19.15 0.48
C LEU A 145 8.93 18.83 1.93
N GLY A 146 7.92 18.59 2.74
CA GLY A 146 8.09 17.93 4.03
C GLY A 146 8.53 16.47 3.88
N LYS A 147 8.24 15.69 4.91
CA LYS A 147 8.55 14.26 4.92
C LYS A 147 7.60 13.44 4.05
N PHE A 148 8.14 12.40 3.42
CA PHE A 148 7.35 11.27 2.93
C PHE A 148 7.04 10.35 4.11
N LEU A 149 5.75 10.20 4.41
CA LEU A 149 5.21 9.34 5.45
C LEU A 149 4.60 8.11 4.77
N ASP A 150 4.47 7.01 5.51
CA ASP A 150 3.57 5.92 5.13
C ASP A 150 2.43 5.75 6.14
N SER A 151 1.52 4.82 5.84
CA SER A 151 0.33 4.64 6.67
C SER A 151 0.66 4.13 8.09
N ILE A 152 1.76 3.38 8.27
CA ILE A 152 2.22 2.97 9.61
C ILE A 152 2.76 4.19 10.37
N ASP A 153 3.48 5.10 9.72
CA ASP A 153 3.94 6.35 10.33
C ASP A 153 2.75 7.20 10.81
N ILE A 154 1.69 7.31 10.00
CA ILE A 154 0.46 8.05 10.36
C ILE A 154 -0.28 7.40 11.53
N VAL A 155 -0.48 6.08 11.50
CA VAL A 155 -1.15 5.36 12.60
C VAL A 155 -0.32 5.44 13.89
N THR A 156 1.01 5.36 13.78
CA THR A 156 1.92 5.58 14.92
C THR A 156 1.78 6.99 15.48
N PHE A 157 1.69 8.00 14.61
CA PHE A 157 1.48 9.38 15.01
C PHE A 157 0.15 9.56 15.75
N PHE A 158 -0.94 8.92 15.32
CA PHE A 158 -2.21 8.95 16.04
C PHE A 158 -2.16 8.28 17.40
N TRP A 159 -1.37 7.21 17.55
CA TRP A 159 -1.10 6.63 18.85
C TRP A 159 -0.35 7.60 19.77
N LEU A 160 0.70 8.26 19.28
CA LEU A 160 1.44 9.28 20.04
C LEU A 160 0.56 10.48 20.44
N LYS A 161 -0.49 10.78 19.67
CA LYS A 161 -1.51 11.78 19.97
C LYS A 161 -2.60 11.30 20.93
N GLY A 162 -2.61 10.01 21.28
CA GLY A 162 -3.59 9.41 22.17
C GLY A 162 -4.96 9.16 21.53
N TYR A 163 -5.09 9.21 20.21
CA TYR A 163 -6.35 8.89 19.51
C TYR A 163 -6.63 7.39 19.48
N ILE A 164 -5.58 6.59 19.42
CA ILE A 164 -5.68 5.13 19.39
C ILE A 164 -4.69 4.52 20.38
N SER A 165 -4.98 3.29 20.78
CA SER A 165 -4.13 2.48 21.66
C SER A 165 -3.01 1.77 20.89
N ARG A 166 -1.95 1.38 21.60
CA ARG A 166 -0.90 0.47 21.12
C ARG A 166 -1.46 -0.79 20.42
N ASN A 167 -2.50 -1.39 21.01
CA ASN A 167 -3.13 -2.58 20.45
C ASN A 167 -3.83 -2.31 19.11
N GLN A 168 -4.36 -1.10 18.89
CA GLN A 168 -4.93 -0.70 17.61
C GLN A 168 -3.83 -0.54 16.55
N VAL A 169 -2.64 -0.03 16.91
CA VAL A 169 -1.49 0.04 15.99
C VAL A 169 -1.05 -1.37 15.56
N LEU A 170 -0.91 -2.31 16.50
CA LEU A 170 -0.55 -3.69 16.19
C LEU A 170 -1.59 -4.37 15.29
N LYS A 171 -2.87 -4.21 15.62
CA LYS A 171 -3.97 -4.70 14.78
C LYS A 171 -3.91 -4.12 13.37
N TYR A 172 -3.63 -2.83 13.23
CA TYR A 172 -3.46 -2.19 11.93
C TYR A 172 -2.32 -2.85 11.13
N CYS A 173 -1.13 -3.02 11.73
CA CYS A 173 -0.02 -3.68 11.06
C CYS A 173 -0.35 -5.12 10.63
N ASP A 174 -1.04 -5.89 11.47
CA ASP A 174 -1.48 -7.24 11.12
C ASP A 174 -2.53 -7.25 10.00
N SER A 175 -3.49 -6.31 10.01
CA SER A 175 -4.46 -6.15 8.92
C SER A 175 -3.78 -5.84 7.59
N ILE A 176 -2.85 -4.88 7.54
CA ILE A 176 -2.12 -4.54 6.30
C ILE A 176 -1.30 -5.75 5.80
N LYS A 177 -0.67 -6.51 6.71
CA LYS A 177 0.00 -7.77 6.33
C LYS A 177 -0.98 -8.74 5.68
N GLN A 178 -2.16 -8.93 6.26
CA GLN A 178 -3.18 -9.81 5.69
C GLN A 178 -3.64 -9.35 4.30
N LEU A 179 -3.81 -8.04 4.09
CA LEU A 179 -4.15 -7.48 2.78
C LEU A 179 -3.08 -7.84 1.74
N TYR A 180 -1.79 -7.66 2.05
CA TYR A 180 -0.69 -8.03 1.14
C TYR A 180 -0.52 -9.54 0.95
N PHE A 181 -0.94 -10.35 1.92
CA PHE A 181 -0.93 -11.82 1.83
C PHE A 181 -2.18 -12.41 1.19
N LYS A 182 -3.16 -11.60 0.74
CA LYS A 182 -4.42 -12.11 0.19
C LYS A 182 -4.19 -13.05 -1.00
N ASP A 183 -3.42 -12.62 -2.01
CA ASP A 183 -3.19 -13.43 -3.20
C ASP A 183 -2.41 -14.72 -2.89
N VAL A 184 -1.50 -14.66 -1.91
CA VAL A 184 -0.80 -15.84 -1.39
C VAL A 184 -1.78 -16.81 -0.73
N SER A 185 -2.70 -16.28 0.08
CA SER A 185 -3.74 -17.07 0.75
C SER A 185 -4.69 -17.72 -0.25
N LEU A 186 -5.10 -16.99 -1.30
CA LEU A 186 -5.89 -17.52 -2.40
C LEU A 186 -5.13 -18.59 -3.19
N LEU A 187 -3.84 -18.38 -3.45
CA LEU A 187 -2.98 -19.37 -4.10
C LEU A 187 -2.92 -20.66 -3.28
N ILE A 188 -2.71 -20.56 -1.97
CA ILE A 188 -2.69 -21.72 -1.05
C ILE A 188 -4.04 -22.46 -1.09
N GLN A 189 -5.16 -21.74 -1.08
CA GLN A 189 -6.49 -22.35 -1.16
C GLN A 189 -6.68 -23.10 -2.49
N GLU A 190 -6.32 -22.49 -3.63
CA GLU A 190 -6.41 -23.14 -4.94
C GLU A 190 -5.53 -24.39 -5.04
N LEU A 191 -4.31 -24.34 -4.50
CA LEU A 191 -3.41 -25.49 -4.43
C LEU A 191 -3.99 -26.60 -3.54
N LYS A 192 -4.61 -26.26 -2.40
CA LYS A 192 -5.30 -27.22 -1.52
C LYS A 192 -6.51 -27.85 -2.23
N ILE A 193 -7.32 -27.06 -2.94
CA ILE A 193 -8.43 -27.56 -3.76
C ILE A 193 -7.90 -28.56 -4.78
N LEU A 194 -6.87 -28.20 -5.55
CA LEU A 194 -6.24 -29.08 -6.53
C LEU A 194 -5.67 -30.36 -5.93
N ASN A 195 -5.10 -30.29 -4.72
CA ASN A 195 -4.59 -31.45 -4.01
C ASN A 195 -5.72 -32.36 -3.50
N SER A 196 -6.81 -31.78 -3.02
CA SER A 196 -7.98 -32.49 -2.47
C SER A 196 -8.91 -33.09 -3.54
N SER A 197 -9.01 -32.44 -4.70
CA SER A 197 -9.84 -32.87 -5.81
C SER A 197 -9.21 -34.08 -6.51
N PHE A 198 -9.23 -35.27 -5.88
CA PHE A 198 -8.45 -36.38 -6.42
C PHE A 198 -8.95 -37.82 -6.31
N SER A 199 -9.03 -38.43 -7.51
CA SER A 199 -8.49 -39.77 -7.81
C SER A 199 -8.06 -39.85 -9.30
N GLY A 200 -6.75 -39.87 -9.59
CA GLY A 200 -6.20 -40.29 -10.91
C GLY A 200 -5.41 -39.26 -11.77
N ARG A 201 -5.62 -37.96 -11.63
CA ARG A 201 -5.02 -36.90 -12.48
C ARG A 201 -3.50 -36.57 -12.32
N PHE A 202 -2.82 -36.91 -11.21
CA PHE A 202 -1.44 -36.54 -10.89
C PHE A 202 -0.71 -37.74 -10.31
N ASN A 203 0.57 -37.90 -10.69
CA ASN A 203 1.43 -38.96 -10.17
C ASN A 203 1.99 -38.61 -8.78
N SER A 204 2.67 -39.57 -8.14
CA SER A 204 3.22 -39.41 -6.78
C SER A 204 4.22 -38.26 -6.66
N SER A 205 5.02 -38.00 -7.71
CA SER A 205 6.01 -36.92 -7.72
C SER A 205 5.33 -35.54 -7.76
N GLU A 206 4.27 -35.40 -8.56
CA GLU A 206 3.47 -34.17 -8.65
C GLU A 206 2.71 -33.88 -7.36
N ARG A 207 2.18 -34.91 -6.70
CA ARG A 207 1.52 -34.75 -5.39
C ARG A 207 2.50 -34.33 -4.29
N LEU A 208 3.66 -34.98 -4.21
CA LEU A 208 4.69 -34.59 -3.25
C LEU A 208 5.14 -33.15 -3.48
N PHE A 209 5.28 -32.74 -4.74
CA PHE A 209 5.58 -31.37 -5.10
C PHE A 209 4.49 -30.38 -4.64
N LEU A 210 3.22 -30.70 -4.82
CA LEU A 210 2.09 -29.88 -4.35
C LEU A 210 2.10 -29.69 -2.83
N VAL A 211 2.27 -30.78 -2.08
CA VAL A 211 2.32 -30.73 -0.60
C VAL A 211 3.48 -29.85 -0.14
N ASN A 212 4.68 -30.08 -0.68
CA ASN A 212 5.86 -29.28 -0.34
C ASN A 212 5.69 -27.79 -0.70
N LEU A 213 5.04 -27.49 -1.83
CA LEU A 213 4.75 -26.13 -2.24
C LEU A 213 3.79 -25.45 -1.26
N ILE A 214 2.71 -26.14 -0.87
CA ILE A 214 1.74 -25.62 0.11
C ILE A 214 2.42 -25.35 1.46
N ASP A 215 3.21 -26.30 1.96
CA ASP A 215 3.89 -26.16 3.26
C ASP A 215 4.92 -25.03 3.23
N LYS A 216 5.64 -24.88 2.12
CA LYS A 216 6.58 -23.77 1.94
C LYS A 216 5.86 -22.43 1.87
N LEU A 217 4.74 -22.34 1.16
CA LEU A 217 3.93 -21.12 1.09
C LEU A 217 3.30 -20.74 2.44
N ASN A 218 2.94 -21.71 3.29
CA ASN A 218 2.43 -21.43 4.64
C ASN A 218 3.51 -20.92 5.60
N SER A 219 4.79 -21.19 5.31
CA SER A 219 5.92 -20.86 6.20
C SER A 219 6.82 -19.74 5.67
N ILE A 220 6.59 -19.28 4.43
CA ILE A 220 7.42 -18.26 3.80
C ILE A 220 7.00 -16.87 4.27
N ASN A 221 7.91 -16.21 4.97
CA ASN A 221 7.73 -14.83 5.41
C ASN A 221 8.49 -13.85 4.51
N GLU A 222 9.53 -14.31 3.80
CA GLU A 222 10.41 -13.49 2.97
C GLU A 222 10.81 -14.21 1.67
N GLY A 223 11.18 -13.47 0.63
CA GLY A 223 11.65 -14.05 -0.64
C GLY A 223 10.59 -14.81 -1.44
N ILE A 224 9.30 -14.54 -1.16
CA ILE A 224 8.20 -15.25 -1.82
C ILE A 224 8.20 -15.07 -3.35
N SER A 225 8.53 -13.87 -3.84
CA SER A 225 8.58 -13.61 -5.29
C SER A 225 9.67 -14.45 -5.97
N ASP A 226 10.88 -14.49 -5.41
CA ASP A 226 11.99 -15.28 -5.96
C ASP A 226 11.67 -16.79 -5.92
N PHE A 227 11.14 -17.25 -4.78
CA PHE A 227 10.66 -18.63 -4.64
C PHE A 227 9.62 -18.97 -5.72
N LEU A 228 8.62 -18.11 -5.93
CA LEU A 228 7.59 -18.34 -6.96
C LEU A 228 8.18 -18.33 -8.37
N ILE A 229 9.15 -17.47 -8.68
CA ILE A 229 9.86 -17.46 -9.98
C ILE A 229 10.57 -18.79 -10.22
N GLU A 230 11.21 -19.35 -9.20
CA GLU A 230 11.85 -20.67 -9.29
C GLU A 230 10.83 -21.79 -9.47
N ILE A 231 9.74 -21.77 -8.70
CA ILE A 231 8.65 -22.75 -8.79
C ILE A 231 8.03 -22.77 -10.20
N ARG A 232 7.85 -21.61 -10.84
CA ARG A 232 7.30 -21.54 -12.23
C ARG A 232 8.18 -22.26 -13.25
N LYS A 233 9.49 -22.35 -13.01
CA LYS A 233 10.42 -23.05 -13.90
C LYS A 233 10.38 -24.58 -13.70
N HIS A 234 9.90 -25.04 -12.55
CA HIS A 234 9.91 -26.46 -12.17
C HIS A 234 8.98 -27.32 -13.07
N ASN A 235 9.47 -28.48 -13.50
CA ASN A 235 8.73 -29.34 -14.44
C ASN A 235 7.42 -29.87 -13.87
N ASN A 236 7.36 -30.22 -12.59
CA ASN A 236 6.12 -30.66 -11.96
C ASN A 236 5.10 -29.52 -11.91
N PHE A 237 5.54 -28.28 -11.65
CA PHE A 237 4.64 -27.13 -11.64
C PHE A 237 3.99 -26.90 -13.01
N LYS A 238 4.76 -27.00 -14.10
CA LYS A 238 4.24 -26.87 -15.48
C LYS A 238 3.15 -27.88 -15.81
N LYS A 239 3.16 -29.07 -15.18
CA LYS A 239 2.18 -30.13 -15.41
C LYS A 239 0.90 -29.97 -14.60
N ILE A 240 0.99 -29.35 -13.43
CA ILE A 240 -0.14 -29.19 -12.50
C ILE A 240 -0.80 -27.81 -12.56
N LYS A 241 -0.14 -26.81 -13.15
CA LYS A 241 -0.63 -25.43 -13.14
C LYS A 241 -1.97 -25.30 -13.86
N SER A 242 -2.84 -24.48 -13.29
CA SER A 242 -4.04 -23.97 -13.95
C SER A 242 -3.84 -22.51 -14.35
N ARG A 243 -4.67 -21.99 -15.25
CA ARG A 243 -4.64 -20.56 -15.61
C ARG A 243 -4.82 -19.67 -14.37
N LYS A 244 -5.72 -20.06 -13.46
CA LYS A 244 -5.99 -19.33 -12.21
C LYS A 244 -4.76 -19.28 -11.30
N ILE A 245 -4.05 -20.40 -11.12
CA ILE A 245 -2.81 -20.45 -10.35
C ILE A 245 -1.72 -19.59 -10.98
N ASP A 246 -1.55 -19.68 -12.30
CA ASP A 246 -0.51 -18.93 -13.02
C ASP A 246 -0.73 -17.42 -12.86
N THR A 247 -1.98 -16.95 -12.95
CA THR A 247 -2.35 -15.56 -12.71
C THR A 247 -2.10 -15.12 -11.26
N LEU A 248 -2.47 -15.94 -10.26
CA LEU A 248 -2.19 -15.63 -8.86
C LEU A 248 -0.67 -15.50 -8.60
N MET A 249 0.13 -16.40 -9.17
CA MET A 249 1.60 -16.31 -9.04
C MET A 249 2.16 -15.06 -9.73
N GLU A 250 1.64 -14.69 -10.91
CA GLU A 250 2.04 -13.45 -11.59
C GLU A 250 1.75 -12.21 -10.75
N ASN A 251 0.58 -12.15 -10.13
CA ASN A 251 0.21 -11.06 -9.25
C ASN A 251 1.15 -10.97 -8.05
N ILE A 252 1.41 -12.08 -7.35
CA ILE A 252 2.30 -12.10 -6.17
C ILE A 252 3.73 -11.68 -6.55
N ILE A 253 4.24 -12.17 -7.69
CA ILE A 253 5.57 -11.81 -8.19
C ILE A 253 5.63 -10.31 -8.51
N GLY A 254 4.60 -9.78 -9.19
CA GLY A 254 4.54 -8.37 -9.59
C GLY A 254 4.37 -7.39 -8.43
N PHE A 255 3.67 -7.77 -7.36
CA PHE A 255 3.33 -6.89 -6.25
C PHE A 255 4.45 -6.66 -5.22
N SER A 256 5.60 -7.33 -5.36
CA SER A 256 6.72 -7.24 -4.39
C SER A 256 6.26 -7.42 -2.93
N VAL A 257 5.44 -8.45 -2.68
CA VAL A 257 4.85 -8.73 -1.35
C VAL A 257 5.92 -8.85 -0.27
N GLY A 258 7.03 -9.55 -0.56
CA GLY A 258 8.12 -9.77 0.39
C GLY A 258 8.69 -8.48 1.02
N PRO A 259 9.19 -7.52 0.21
CA PRO A 259 9.65 -6.23 0.70
C PRO A 259 8.65 -5.50 1.61
N LYS A 260 7.36 -5.48 1.26
CA LYS A 260 6.32 -4.81 2.07
C LYS A 260 6.14 -5.49 3.43
N ILE A 261 6.11 -6.82 3.47
CA ILE A 261 5.99 -7.57 4.73
C ILE A 261 7.21 -7.37 5.63
N ASN A 262 8.41 -7.38 5.05
CA ASN A 262 9.65 -7.13 5.79
C ASN A 262 9.66 -5.74 6.40
N TYR A 263 9.20 -4.74 5.64
CA TYR A 263 9.03 -3.39 6.13
C TYR A 263 8.11 -3.35 7.35
N ILE A 264 6.90 -3.92 7.25
CA ILE A 264 5.93 -3.93 8.36
C ILE A 264 6.50 -4.63 9.60
N ASN A 265 7.11 -5.82 9.42
CA ASN A 265 7.72 -6.55 10.54
C ASN A 265 8.86 -5.76 11.20
N SER A 266 9.66 -5.02 10.42
CA SER A 266 10.70 -4.14 10.96
C SER A 266 10.08 -3.00 11.78
N ARG A 267 9.03 -2.34 11.25
CA ARG A 267 8.34 -1.27 11.97
C ARG A 267 7.71 -1.75 13.27
N MET A 268 7.08 -2.92 13.27
CA MET A 268 6.55 -3.52 14.50
C MET A 268 7.64 -3.75 15.56
N LYS A 269 8.81 -4.28 15.17
CA LYS A 269 9.96 -4.43 16.09
C LYS A 269 10.48 -3.11 16.62
N ASP A 270 10.47 -2.07 15.80
CA ASP A 270 10.92 -0.74 16.24
C ASP A 270 9.90 -0.11 17.20
N LEU A 271 8.60 -0.28 16.96
CA LEU A 271 7.54 0.14 17.87
C LEU A 271 7.64 -0.59 19.22
N GLU A 272 7.93 -1.90 19.22
CA GLU A 272 8.18 -2.67 20.45
C GLU A 272 9.30 -2.07 21.29
N LYS A 273 10.41 -1.64 20.67
CA LYS A 273 11.49 -0.98 21.41
C LYS A 273 11.05 0.35 22.02
N VAL A 274 10.25 1.14 21.31
CA VAL A 274 9.74 2.42 21.83
C VAL A 274 8.83 2.18 23.02
N TRP A 275 7.93 1.19 22.94
CA TRP A 275 7.01 0.87 24.03
C TRP A 275 7.70 0.40 25.31
N LEU A 276 8.81 -0.33 25.18
CA LEU A 276 9.63 -0.72 26.34
C LEU A 276 10.28 0.47 27.06
N LEU A 277 10.31 1.66 26.47
CA LEU A 277 10.83 2.88 27.09
C LEU A 277 9.74 3.68 27.82
N GLU A 278 8.46 3.35 27.63
CA GLU A 278 7.33 4.01 28.30
C GLU A 278 6.88 3.27 29.57
N GLU A 279 7.41 2.07 29.82
CA GLU A 279 7.24 1.27 31.06
C GLU A 279 8.32 1.60 32.11
#